data_AF-A0A520GMB2-F1
#
_entry.id   AF-A0A520GMB2-F1
#
_cell.length_a   1.000
_cell.length_b   1.000
_cell.length_c   1.000
_cell.angle_alpha   90.00
_cell.angle_beta   90.00
_cell.angle_gamma   90.00
#
_symmetry.space_group_name_H-M   'P 1'
#
loop_
_entity.id
_entity.type
_entity.pdbx_description
1 polymer ?
#
loop_
_entity_poly.entity_id
_entity_poly.type
_entity_poly.pdbx_seq_one_letter_code
_entity_poly.pdbx_strand_id
1 'polypeptide(L)' 'MTPDSTPVIGATKYPNLYLNTGHGTLGWTMACGSAKLISDMVMGQRTEISASGLGIDRYTPSAARGRLKRPAGVIT' A
#
# COMPACT_ATOMS: atom_id res chain seq x y z
N MET A 1 -14.96 3.54 -6.08
CA MET A 1 -15.29 2.58 -5.01
C MET A 1 -14.46 1.32 -5.26
N THR A 2 -13.88 0.74 -4.22
CA THR A 2 -13.06 -0.48 -4.27
C THR A 2 -13.91 -1.72 -3.95
N PRO A 3 -13.52 -2.93 -4.38
CA PRO A 3 -14.29 -4.15 -4.11
C PRO A 3 -14.50 -4.48 -2.62
N ASP A 4 -13.57 -4.06 -1.76
CA ASP A 4 -13.63 -4.23 -0.31
C ASP A 4 -14.02 -2.94 0.43
N SER A 5 -14.50 -1.92 -0.28
CA SER A 5 -14.88 -0.59 0.21
C SER A 5 -13.78 0.26 0.87
N THR A 6 -12.64 -0.32 1.25
CA THR A 6 -11.49 0.41 1.82
C THR A 6 -10.76 1.17 0.71
N PRO A 7 -10.38 2.45 0.89
CA PRO A 7 -9.68 3.20 -0.16
C PRO A 7 -8.30 2.62 -0.46
N VAL A 8 -7.77 2.93 -1.65
CA VAL A 8 -6.37 2.68 -2.01
C VAL A 8 -5.58 3.97 -1.80
N ILE A 9 -4.67 3.95 -0.82
CA ILE A 9 -3.82 5.07 -0.45
C ILE A 9 -2.38 4.58 -0.29
N GLY A 10 -1.43 5.20 -1.01
CA GLY A 10 -0.01 4.92 -0.84
C GLY A 10 0.81 4.93 -2.13
N ALA A 11 2.08 4.55 -2.00
CA ALA A 11 3.01 4.45 -3.13
C ALA A 11 2.63 3.31 -4.09
N THR A 12 3.06 3.45 -5.34
CA THR A 12 2.93 2.40 -6.35
C THR A 12 4.28 1.74 -6.65
N LYS A 13 4.27 0.72 -7.53
CA LYS A 13 5.50 0.14 -8.09
C LYS A 13 6.30 1.13 -8.95
N TYR A 14 5.68 2.24 -9.36
CA TYR A 14 6.33 3.25 -10.18
C TYR A 14 6.89 4.35 -9.27
N PRO A 15 8.15 4.78 -9.49
CA PRO A 15 8.75 5.84 -8.70
C PRO A 15 7.96 7.14 -8.86
N ASN A 16 7.83 7.90 -7.77
CA ASN A 16 7.15 9.19 -7.72
C ASN A 16 5.66 9.16 -8.12
N LEU A 17 5.01 8.00 -8.09
CA LEU A 17 3.57 7.85 -8.30
C LEU A 17 2.89 7.31 -7.05
N TYR A 18 1.92 8.07 -6.56
CA TYR A 18 1.13 7.79 -5.36
C TYR A 18 -0.36 7.75 -5.71
N LEU A 19 -1.13 6.94 -4.98
CA LEU A 19 -2.56 6.80 -5.14
C LEU A 19 -3.29 7.37 -3.93
N ASN A 20 -4.38 8.10 -4.19
CA ASN A 20 -5.35 8.52 -3.19
C ASN A 20 -6.75 8.38 -3.77
N THR A 21 -7.22 7.14 -3.92
CA THR A 21 -8.44 6.85 -4.69
C THR A 21 -9.28 5.77 -4.02
N GLY A 22 -10.49 5.54 -4.54
CA GLY A 22 -11.33 4.44 -4.10
C GLY A 22 -12.20 4.71 -2.87
N HIS A 23 -12.16 5.93 -2.32
CA HIS A 23 -12.88 6.35 -1.09
C HIS A 23 -14.40 6.13 -1.04
N GLY A 24 -15.05 5.90 -2.19
CA GLY A 24 -16.49 5.68 -2.25
C GLY A 24 -17.28 6.87 -1.73
N THR A 25 -18.32 6.62 -0.95
CA THR A 25 -19.20 7.66 -0.38
C THR A 25 -18.57 8.43 0.79
N LEU A 26 -17.54 7.87 1.43
CA LEU A 26 -16.85 8.47 2.57
C LEU A 26 -15.71 9.42 2.16
N GLY A 27 -15.54 9.72 0.87
CA GLY A 27 -14.44 10.55 0.39
C GLY A 27 -14.37 11.94 1.02
N TRP A 28 -15.52 12.57 1.24
CA TRP A 28 -15.57 13.88 1.92
C TRP A 28 -15.16 13.76 3.40
N THR A 29 -15.68 12.75 4.09
CA THR A 29 -15.36 12.47 5.50
C THR A 29 -13.87 12.20 5.72
N MET A 30 -13.22 11.51 4.78
CA MET A 30 -11.80 11.09 4.90
C MET A 30 -10.82 12.00 4.16
N ALA A 31 -11.29 13.12 3.58
CA ALA A 31 -10.49 13.99 2.73
C ALA A 31 -9.21 14.50 3.43
N CYS A 32 -9.35 15.12 4.60
CA CYS A 32 -8.22 15.71 5.32
C CYS A 32 -7.19 14.67 5.77
N GLY A 33 -7.65 13.54 6.32
CA GLY A 33 -6.77 12.47 6.79
C GLY A 33 -5.98 11.82 5.65
N SER A 34 -6.65 11.52 4.53
CA SER A 34 -5.99 10.93 3.37
C SER A 34 -5.02 11.88 2.67
N ALA A 35 -5.35 13.18 2.60
CA ALA A 35 -4.46 14.20 2.06
C ALA A 35 -3.20 14.38 2.92
N LYS A 36 -3.33 14.40 4.25
CA LYS A 36 -2.18 14.48 5.16
C LYS A 36 -1.25 13.28 4.97
N LEU A 37 -1.82 12.07 4.91
CA LEU A 37 -1.05 10.84 4.71
C LEU A 37 -0.24 10.87 3.41
N ILE A 38 -0.85 11.31 2.31
CA ILE A 38 -0.17 11.41 1.01
C ILE A 38 0.87 12.52 0.99
N SER A 39 0.57 13.67 1.60
CA SER A 39 1.52 14.79 1.71
C SER A 39 2.79 14.36 2.43
N ASP A 40 2.66 13.64 3.55
CA ASP A 40 3.82 13.13 4.29
C ASP A 40 4.66 12.18 3.41
N MET A 41 4.02 11.25 2.69
CA MET A 41 4.72 10.32 1.81
C MET A 41 5.44 11.00 0.64
N VAL A 42 4.79 11.99 0.01
CA VAL A 42 5.36 12.75 -1.11
C VAL A 42 6.56 13.58 -0.65
N MET A 43 6.49 14.15 0.55
CA MET A 43 7.54 14.98 1.13
C MET A 43 8.64 14.16 1.82
N GLY A 44 8.57 12.83 1.80
CA GLY A 44 9.52 11.95 2.48
C GLY A 44 9.49 12.06 4.00
N GLN A 45 8.38 12.52 4.57
CA GLN A 45 8.21 12.70 6.01
C GLN A 45 7.64 11.45 6.67
N ARG A 46 7.90 11.33 7.99
CA ARG A 46 7.29 10.28 8.79
C ARG A 46 5.77 10.49 8.84
N THR A 47 5.03 9.51 8.35
CA THR A 47 3.56 9.51 8.38
C THR A 47 3.04 9.40 9.81
N GLU A 48 2.16 10.31 10.22
CA GLU A 48 1.46 10.23 11.51
C GLU A 48 0.32 9.20 11.49
N ILE A 49 -0.31 9.02 10.33
CA ILE A 49 -1.39 8.06 10.10
C ILE A 49 -0.79 6.78 9.51
N SER A 50 -1.18 5.63 10.03
CA SER A 50 -0.73 4.33 9.49
C SER A 50 -1.31 4.09 8.09
N ALA A 51 -0.45 3.75 7.14
CA ALA A 51 -0.84 3.35 5.78
C ALA A 51 -1.05 1.83 5.61
N SER A 52 -0.89 1.05 6.69
CA SER A 52 -0.97 -0.40 6.64
C SER A 52 -2.32 -0.87 6.08
N GLY A 53 -2.30 -1.76 5.08
CA GLY A 53 -3.50 -2.31 4.46
C GLY A 53 -4.26 -1.36 3.50
N LEU A 54 -3.79 -0.12 3.32
CA LEU A 54 -4.36 0.83 2.36
C LEU A 54 -3.67 0.78 0.99
N GLY A 55 -2.50 0.13 0.90
CA GLY A 55 -1.71 0.06 -0.31
C GLY A 55 -2.35 -0.81 -1.41
N ILE A 56 -1.93 -0.59 -2.66
CA ILE A 56 -2.40 -1.37 -3.82
C ILE A 56 -1.96 -2.84 -3.78
N ASP A 57 -0.92 -3.14 -3.00
CA ASP A 57 -0.38 -4.48 -2.78
C ASP A 57 -1.40 -5.45 -2.18
N ARG A 58 -2.44 -4.96 -1.50
CA ARG A 58 -3.55 -5.79 -0.98
C ARG A 58 -4.33 -6.56 -2.06
N TYR A 59 -4.32 -6.09 -3.31
CA TYR A 59 -4.93 -6.78 -4.45
C TYR A 59 -3.92 -7.54 -5.29
N THR A 60 -2.63 -7.43 -4.97
CA THR A 60 -1.61 -8.23 -5.62
C THR A 60 -1.61 -9.60 -4.94
N PRO A 61 -1.79 -10.71 -5.67
CA PRO A 61 -1.62 -12.03 -5.10
C PRO A 61 -0.23 -12.10 -4.48
N SER A 62 -0.17 -12.37 -3.18
CA SER A 62 1.09 -12.43 -2.45
C SER A 62 2.07 -13.35 -3.19
N ALA A 63 3.25 -12.85 -3.52
CA ALA A 63 4.40 -13.64 -3.93
C ALA A 63 4.94 -14.54 -2.79
N ALA A 64 4.12 -14.86 -1.78
CA ALA A 64 4.38 -15.87 -0.75
C ALA A 64 4.29 -17.31 -1.31
N ARG A 65 4.87 -17.56 -2.48
CA ARG A 65 5.04 -18.91 -3.05
C ARG A 65 6.38 -19.07 -3.78
N GLY A 66 7.44 -18.38 -3.32
CA GLY A 66 8.70 -18.29 -4.06
C GLY A 66 9.98 -18.12 -3.23
N ARG A 67 10.10 -18.75 -2.06
CA ARG A 67 11.42 -19.02 -1.47
C ARG A 67 11.37 -20.25 -0.55
N LEU A 68 11.11 -21.41 -1.12
CA LEU A 68 11.59 -22.66 -0.51
C LEU A 68 13.11 -22.50 -0.37
N LYS A 69 13.62 -22.47 0.87
CA LYS A 69 15.04 -22.62 1.17
C LYS A 69 15.50 -23.91 0.47
N ARG A 70 16.31 -23.80 -0.57
CA ARG A 70 17.04 -24.97 -1.10
C ARG A 70 17.94 -25.46 0.04
N PRO A 71 17.84 -26.72 0.49
CA PRO A 71 18.83 -27.24 1.43
C PRO A 71 20.19 -27.17 0.75
N ALA A 72 21.16 -26.59 1.43
CA ALA A 72 22.55 -26.59 1.00
C ALA A 72 22.97 -28.07 0.85
N GLY A 73 23.45 -28.42 -0.34
CA GLY A 73 23.96 -29.76 -0.61
C GLY A 73 25.07 -30.10 0.38
N VAL A 74 24.86 -31.16 1.15
CA VAL A 74 25.93 -31.94 1.75
C VAL A 74 26.64 -32.64 0.59
N ILE A 75 27.81 -32.11 0.24
CA ILE A 75 28.76 -32.76 -0.66
C ILE A 75 29.44 -33.89 0.13
N THR A 76 29.09 -35.13 -0.20
CA THR A 76 29.99 -36.29 -0.14
C THR A 76 30.64 -36.44 -1.50
#